data_AF-A0A937LAD6-F1
#
_entry.id   AF-A0A937LAD6-F1
#
_cell.length_a   1.000
_cell.length_b   1.000
_cell.length_c   1.000
_cell.angle_alpha   90.00
_cell.angle_beta   90.00
_cell.angle_gamma   90.00
#
_symmetry.space_group_name_H-M   'P 1'
#
loop_
_entity.id
_entity.type
_entity.pdbx_description
1 polymer ?
#
loop_
_entity_poly.entity_id
_entity_poly.type
_entity_poly.pdbx_seq_one_letter_code
_entity_poly.pdbx_strand_id
1 'polypeptide(L)'
;MIAYLVFCSLLIPANLWAAITPHMHSDLSMRVLHGIATVALLPLLVALWQQRRQLQQVAALVLGVFAVVLVIVNSWITAMGMGVEFGWLDHVLLALANISVLVFFLLQPEPEPH
;
A
#
# COMPACT_ATOMS: atom_id res chain seq x y z
N MET A 1 16.01 -1.87 3.93
CA MET A 1 14.84 -2.77 3.87
C MET A 1 14.08 -2.83 5.19
N ILE A 2 14.69 -3.24 6.31
CA ILE A 2 13.98 -3.41 7.61
C ILE A 2 13.19 -2.17 8.04
N ALA A 3 13.80 -0.98 8.01
CA ALA A 3 13.11 0.26 8.39
C ALA A 3 11.86 0.55 7.53
N TYR A 4 11.91 0.23 6.23
CA TYR A 4 10.76 0.37 5.33
C TYR A 4 9.64 -0.62 5.68
N LEU A 5 9.98 -1.86 6.04
CA LEU A 5 8.99 -2.85 6.47
C LEU A 5 8.37 -2.50 7.83
N VAL A 6 9.17 -2.01 8.79
CA VAL A 6 8.64 -1.48 10.05
C VAL A 6 7.71 -0.29 9.79
N PHE A 7 8.06 0.58 8.86
CA PHE A 7 7.20 1.69 8.47
C PHE A 7 5.87 1.20 7.85
N CYS A 8 5.92 0.26 6.90
CA CYS A 8 4.71 -0.32 6.30
C CYS A 8 3.86 -1.07 7.32
N SER A 9 4.47 -1.71 8.32
CA SER A 9 3.72 -2.41 9.36
C SER A 9 2.95 -1.44 10.26
N LEU A 10 3.43 -0.21 10.48
CA LEU A 10 2.71 0.83 11.20
C LEU A 10 1.54 1.42 10.38
N LEU A 11 1.62 1.38 9.05
CA LEU A 11 0.52 1.83 8.18
C LEU A 11 -0.68 0.89 8.22
N ILE A 12 -0.48 -0.40 8.55
CA ILE A 12 -1.58 -1.37 8.68
C ILE A 12 -2.56 -0.95 9.79
N PRO A 13 -2.16 -0.83 11.07
CA PRO A 13 -3.08 -0.44 12.13
C PRO A 13 -3.58 0.99 11.96
N ALA A 14 -2.79 1.91 11.38
CA ALA A 14 -3.24 3.27 11.10
C ALA A 14 -4.42 3.30 10.11
N ASN A 15 -4.33 2.52 9.02
CA ASN A 15 -5.43 2.40 8.07
C ASN A 15 -6.62 1.63 8.66
N LEU A 16 -6.40 0.54 9.39
CA LEU A 16 -7.51 -0.17 10.05
C LEU A 16 -8.24 0.71 11.06
N TRP A 17 -7.51 1.53 11.82
CA TRP A 17 -8.11 2.53 12.71
C TRP A 17 -8.94 3.54 11.92
N ALA A 18 -8.39 4.10 10.84
CA ALA A 18 -9.11 5.03 9.97
C ALA A 18 -10.39 4.43 9.35
N ALA A 19 -10.39 3.13 9.05
CA ALA A 19 -11.56 2.42 8.54
C ALA A 19 -12.69 2.31 9.58
N ILE A 20 -12.36 2.08 10.86
CA ILE A 20 -13.35 1.85 11.92
C ILE A 20 -13.81 3.13 12.63
N THR A 21 -13.06 4.24 12.56
CA THR A 21 -13.41 5.52 13.20
C THR A 21 -13.60 6.69 12.22
N PRO A 22 -14.45 6.59 11.18
CA PRO A 22 -14.52 7.56 10.08
C PRO A 22 -14.86 9.01 10.48
N HIS A 23 -15.41 9.25 11.68
CA HIS A 23 -15.80 10.58 12.15
C HIS A 23 -14.77 11.25 13.08
N MET A 24 -13.62 10.60 13.32
CA MET A 24 -12.62 11.03 14.30
C MET A 24 -11.35 11.60 13.67
N HIS A 25 -11.33 11.82 12.35
CA HIS A 25 -10.15 12.25 11.60
C HIS A 25 -10.33 13.61 10.95
N SER A 26 -9.25 14.37 10.83
CA SER A 26 -9.23 15.64 10.09
C SER A 26 -8.89 15.43 8.62
N ASP A 27 -9.35 16.32 7.75
CA ASP A 27 -9.03 16.27 6.31
C ASP A 27 -7.53 16.16 6.04
N LEU A 28 -6.74 16.98 6.74
CA LEU A 28 -5.28 16.96 6.62
C LEU A 28 -4.70 15.60 6.99
N SER A 29 -5.14 15.01 8.11
CA SER A 29 -4.64 13.69 8.54
C SER A 29 -4.95 12.59 7.54
N MET A 30 -6.13 12.63 6.90
CA MET A 30 -6.52 11.67 5.87
C MET A 30 -5.64 11.80 4.63
N ARG A 31 -5.46 13.02 4.12
CA ARG A 31 -4.63 13.27 2.93
C ARG A 31 -3.18 12.83 3.14
N VAL A 32 -2.64 13.10 4.34
CA VAL A 32 -1.31 12.65 4.74
C VAL A 32 -1.23 11.12 4.81
N LEU A 33 -2.19 10.46 5.46
CA LEU A 33 -2.21 9.00 5.57
C LEU A 33 -2.27 8.33 4.19
N HIS A 34 -3.17 8.77 3.32
CA HIS A 34 -3.28 8.27 1.95
C HIS A 34 -2.02 8.56 1.12
N GLY A 35 -1.44 9.75 1.26
CA GLY A 35 -0.24 10.14 0.52
C GLY A 35 0.97 9.29 0.93
N ILE A 36 1.17 9.12 2.23
CA ILE A 36 2.22 8.26 2.76
C ILE A 36 2.01 6.81 2.33
N ALA A 37 0.79 6.28 2.46
CA ALA A 37 0.48 4.91 2.05
C ALA A 37 0.71 4.71 0.54
N THR A 38 0.39 5.71 -0.28
CA THR A 38 0.66 5.70 -1.73
C THR A 38 2.16 5.59 -2.02
N VAL A 39 2.98 6.43 -1.40
CA VAL A 39 4.44 6.41 -1.56
C VAL A 39 5.01 5.07 -1.10
N ALA A 40 4.49 4.52 -0.02
CA ALA A 40 4.92 3.22 0.51
C ALA A 40 4.66 2.05 -0.46
N LEU A 41 3.72 2.16 -1.40
CA LEU A 41 3.46 1.12 -2.41
C LEU A 41 4.43 1.17 -3.61
N LEU A 42 5.11 2.28 -3.85
CA LEU A 42 5.98 2.43 -5.03
C LEU A 42 7.14 1.42 -5.08
N PRO A 43 7.86 1.12 -3.97
CA PRO A 43 8.91 0.10 -3.99
C PRO A 43 8.41 -1.29 -4.40
N LEU A 44 7.19 -1.66 -4.01
CA LEU A 44 6.57 -2.92 -4.43
C LEU A 44 6.33 -2.95 -5.94
N LEU A 45 5.78 -1.89 -6.51
CA LEU A 45 5.57 -1.79 -7.96
C LEU A 45 6.88 -1.87 -8.75
N VAL A 46 7.93 -1.19 -8.27
CA VAL A 46 9.27 -1.25 -8.86
C VAL A 46 9.82 -2.67 -8.80
N ALA A 47 9.71 -3.36 -7.66
CA ALA A 47 10.20 -4.72 -7.50
C ALA A 47 9.45 -5.72 -8.38
N LEU A 48 8.11 -5.62 -8.45
CA LEU A 48 7.28 -6.44 -9.33
C LEU A 48 7.68 -6.26 -10.80
N TRP A 49 7.96 -5.03 -11.23
CA TRP A 49 8.41 -4.76 -12.58
C TRP A 49 9.80 -5.33 -12.88
N GLN A 50 10.76 -5.15 -11.97
CA GLN A 50 12.13 -5.63 -12.13
C GLN A 50 12.19 -7.16 -12.17
N GLN A 51 11.41 -7.84 -11.33
CA GLN A 51 11.41 -9.29 -11.19
C GLN A 51 10.31 -9.98 -12.00
N ARG A 52 9.60 -9.27 -12.88
CA ARG A 52 8.43 -9.78 -13.65
C ARG A 52 8.64 -11.08 -14.41
N ARG A 53 9.89 -11.43 -14.75
CA ARG A 53 10.24 -12.67 -15.45
C ARG A 53 10.49 -13.86 -14.53
N GLN A 54 10.80 -13.61 -13.25
CA GLN A 54 11.16 -14.61 -12.25
C GLN A 54 10.00 -14.93 -11.29
N LEU A 55 9.09 -13.97 -11.10
CA LEU A 55 7.91 -14.14 -10.26
C LEU A 55 6.84 -15.00 -10.94
N GLN A 56 5.98 -15.64 -10.12
CA GLN A 56 4.77 -16.28 -10.61
C GLN A 56 3.89 -15.24 -11.33
N GLN A 57 3.75 -15.41 -12.64
CA GLN A 57 3.20 -14.38 -13.52
C GLN A 57 1.79 -13.94 -13.13
N VAL A 58 0.91 -14.87 -12.73
CA VAL A 58 -0.48 -14.56 -12.35
C VAL A 58 -0.53 -13.78 -11.04
N ALA A 59 0.14 -14.26 -9.99
CA ALA A 59 0.13 -13.62 -8.68
C ALA A 59 0.77 -12.22 -8.73
N ALA A 60 1.90 -12.08 -9.45
CA ALA A 60 2.56 -10.80 -9.65
C ALA A 60 1.71 -9.82 -10.46
N LEU A 61 0.96 -10.31 -11.46
CA LEU A 61 0.04 -9.48 -12.25
C LEU A 61 -1.13 -8.98 -11.39
N VAL A 62 -1.77 -9.88 -10.63
CA VAL A 62 -2.88 -9.50 -9.74
C VAL A 62 -2.43 -8.48 -8.69
N LEU A 63 -1.29 -8.73 -8.03
CA LEU A 63 -0.74 -7.81 -7.04
C LEU A 63 -0.32 -6.48 -7.68
N GLY A 64 0.26 -6.51 -8.88
CA GLY A 64 0.65 -5.31 -9.62
C GLY A 64 -0.55 -4.44 -9.99
N VAL A 65 -1.61 -5.04 -10.56
CA VAL A 65 -2.85 -4.33 -10.90
C VAL A 65 -3.49 -3.74 -9.63
N PHE A 66 -3.58 -4.54 -8.57
CA PHE A 66 -4.12 -4.10 -7.29
C PHE A 66 -3.36 -2.89 -6.72
N ALA A 67 -2.02 -2.95 -6.69
CA ALA A 67 -1.19 -1.85 -6.21
C ALA A 67 -1.25 -0.61 -7.11
N VAL A 68 -1.34 -0.76 -8.44
CA VAL A 68 -1.51 0.36 -9.37
C VAL A 68 -2.84 1.07 -9.15
N VAL A 69 -3.94 0.32 -9.05
CA VAL A 69 -5.27 0.89 -8.78
C VAL A 69 -5.25 1.68 -7.48
N LEU A 70 -4.67 1.11 -6.42
CA LEU A 70 -4.55 1.81 -5.15
C LEU A 70 -3.69 3.07 -5.26
N VAL A 71 -2.54 3.04 -5.95
CA VAL A 71 -1.72 4.24 -6.13
C VAL A 71 -2.51 5.35 -6.83
N ILE A 72 -3.27 5.03 -7.88
CA ILE A 72 -4.06 6.02 -8.63
C ILE A 72 -5.18 6.60 -7.74
N VAL A 73 -6.01 5.74 -7.15
CA VAL A 73 -7.16 6.15 -6.33
C VAL A 73 -6.69 6.95 -5.12
N ASN A 74 -5.66 6.48 -4.41
CA ASN A 74 -5.15 7.18 -3.23
C ASN A 74 -4.45 8.50 -3.57
N SER A 75 -3.79 8.60 -4.73
CA SER A 75 -3.26 9.88 -5.20
C SER A 75 -4.37 10.91 -5.42
N TRP A 76 -5.51 10.47 -5.97
CA TRP A 76 -6.69 11.31 -6.13
C TRP A 76 -7.26 11.74 -4.78
N ILE A 77 -7.41 10.82 -3.83
CA ILE A 77 -7.87 11.12 -2.46
C ILE A 77 -6.93 12.10 -1.76
N THR A 78 -5.62 11.93 -1.89
CA THR A 78 -4.63 12.87 -1.36
C THR A 78 -4.81 14.27 -1.95
N ALA A 79 -5.14 14.37 -3.24
CA ALA A 79 -5.37 15.65 -3.91
C ALA A 79 -6.72 16.28 -3.53
N MET A 80 -7.79 15.50 -3.36
CA MET A 80 -9.15 16.02 -3.18
C MET A 80 -9.59 16.12 -1.71
N GLY A 81 -9.05 15.31 -0.81
CA GLY A 81 -9.44 15.28 0.59
C GLY A 81 -10.61 14.34 0.90
N MET A 82 -11.30 14.60 2.01
CA MET A 82 -12.42 13.81 2.52
C MET A 82 -13.70 13.96 1.67
N GLY A 83 -14.68 13.08 1.92
CA GLY A 83 -15.95 13.05 1.19
C GLY A 83 -16.01 11.98 0.10
N VAL A 84 -15.04 11.06 0.09
CA VAL A 84 -15.04 9.89 -0.79
C VAL A 84 -16.03 8.84 -0.27
N GLU A 85 -16.94 8.43 -1.15
CA GLU A 85 -17.90 7.39 -0.87
C GLU A 85 -17.17 6.07 -0.58
N PHE A 86 -17.58 5.36 0.48
CA PHE A 86 -16.92 4.13 0.93
C PHE A 86 -15.44 4.27 1.31
N GLY A 87 -14.96 5.45 1.75
CA GLY A 87 -13.56 5.64 2.15
C GLY A 87 -13.03 4.66 3.22
N TRP A 88 -13.91 4.06 4.04
CA TRP A 88 -13.53 2.97 4.96
C TRP A 88 -12.98 1.73 4.22
N LEU A 89 -13.52 1.43 3.03
CA LEU A 89 -13.05 0.32 2.20
C LEU A 89 -11.67 0.63 1.64
N ASP A 90 -11.42 1.86 1.20
CA ASP A 90 -10.09 2.28 0.73
C ASP A 90 -9.02 2.03 1.79
N HIS A 91 -9.32 2.31 3.05
CA HIS A 91 -8.42 2.00 4.17
C HIS A 91 -8.19 0.51 4.38
N VAL A 92 -9.25 -0.32 4.30
CA VAL A 92 -9.10 -1.78 4.38
C VAL A 92 -8.19 -2.28 3.25
N LEU A 93 -8.39 -1.78 2.03
CA LEU A 93 -7.56 -2.16 0.88
C LEU A 93 -6.11 -1.67 1.03
N LEU A 94 -5.89 -0.46 1.56
CA LEU A 94 -4.55 0.03 1.89
C LEU A 94 -3.87 -0.84 2.97
N ALA A 95 -4.60 -1.29 3.99
CA ALA A 95 -4.07 -2.19 4.99
C ALA A 95 -3.65 -3.53 4.36
N LEU A 96 -4.50 -4.11 3.49
CA LEU A 96 -4.18 -5.34 2.73
C LEU A 96 -2.98 -5.15 1.79
N ALA A 97 -2.84 -3.97 1.17
CA ALA A 97 -1.70 -3.66 0.33
C ALA A 97 -0.40 -3.58 1.14
N ASN A 98 -0.41 -2.95 2.31
CA ASN A 98 0.74 -2.93 3.21
C ASN A 98 1.10 -4.32 3.75
N ILE A 99 0.10 -5.17 4.04
CA ILE A 99 0.34 -6.60 4.36
C ILE A 99 1.02 -7.29 3.17
N SER A 100 0.55 -7.04 1.95
CA SER A 100 1.13 -7.63 0.74
C SER A 100 2.58 -7.19 0.53
N VAL A 101 2.91 -5.92 0.83
CA VAL A 101 4.30 -5.41 0.84
C VAL A 101 5.16 -6.22 1.82
N LEU A 102 4.69 -6.38 3.07
CA LEU A 102 5.43 -7.15 4.09
C LEU A 102 5.66 -8.58 3.63
N VAL A 103 4.60 -9.27 3.20
CA VAL A 103 4.67 -10.66 2.75
C VAL A 103 5.62 -10.79 1.56
N PHE A 104 5.51 -9.91 0.57
CA PHE A 104 6.36 -9.95 -0.62
C PHE A 104 7.85 -9.80 -0.28
N PHE A 105 8.22 -8.79 0.50
CA PHE A 105 9.64 -8.52 0.81
C PHE A 105 10.22 -9.42 1.91
N LEU A 106 9.40 -9.98 2.80
CA LEU A 106 9.86 -10.96 3.81
C LEU A 106 10.03 -12.36 3.23
N LEU A 107 9.28 -12.71 2.18
CA LEU A 107 9.38 -14.01 1.51
C LEU A 107 10.28 -13.99 0.27
N GLN A 108 10.76 -12.82 -0.15
CA GLN A 108 11.74 -12.76 -1.22
C GLN A 108 13.04 -13.44 -0.78
N PRO A 109 13.52 -14.47 -1.51
CA PRO A 109 14.84 -15.04 -1.25
C PRO A 109 15.91 -13.96 -1.46
N GLU A 110 16.97 -13.96 -0.63
CA GLU A 110 18.11 -13.07 -0.84
C GLU A 110 18.67 -13.28 -2.26
N PRO A 111 19.05 -12.21 -2.97
CA PRO A 111 19.75 -12.38 -4.23
C PRO A 111 21.04 -13.14 -3.96
N GLU A 112 21.21 -14.30 -4.60
CA GLU A 112 22.47 -15.05 -4.52
C GLU A 112 23.62 -14.11 -4.91
N PRO A 113 24.70 -14.04 -4.11
CA PRO A 113 25.88 -13.29 -4.51
C PRO A 113 26.48 -13.97 -5.75
N HIS A 114 26.43 -13.27 -6.87
CA HIS A 114 27.15 -13.63 -8.11
C HIS A 114 28.65 -13.45 -7.96
#